data_AF-S4W4I6-F1
#
_entry.id   AF-S4W4I6-F1
#
_cell.length_a   1.000
_cell.length_b   1.000
_cell.length_c   1.000
_cell.angle_alpha   90.00
_cell.angle_beta   90.00
_cell.angle_gamma   90.00
#
_symmetry.space_group_name_H-M   'P 1'
#
loop_
_entity.id
_entity.type
_entity.pdbx_description
1 polymer ?
#
loop_
_entity_poly.entity_id
_entity_poly.type
_entity_poly.pdbx_seq_one_letter_code
_entity_poly.pdbx_strand_id
1 'polypeptide(L)' 'MAIADVYEALTAADRPYKDGKKISMAMRIMGFMRDDYHIDPDLFEIFVKEDVYRKYAKEHVKSNQIDEVMQDALLG' A
#
# COMPACT_ATOMS: atom_id res chain seq x y z
N MET A 1 -1.63 -14.10 -5.12
CA MET A 1 -2.43 -12.99 -4.56
C MET A 1 -2.05 -11.74 -5.34
N ALA A 2 -3.01 -10.97 -5.84
CA ALA A 2 -2.67 -9.78 -6.61
C ALA A 2 -2.15 -8.68 -5.66
N ILE A 3 -1.30 -7.79 -6.16
CA ILE A 3 -0.75 -6.67 -5.38
C ILE A 3 -1.85 -5.79 -4.76
N ALA A 4 -2.99 -5.66 -5.44
CA ALA A 4 -4.16 -4.94 -4.95
C ALA A 4 -4.80 -5.60 -3.72
N ASP A 5 -4.91 -6.94 -3.70
CA ASP A 5 -5.49 -7.68 -2.56
C ASP A 5 -4.66 -7.46 -1.29
N VAL A 6 -3.32 -7.46 -1.43
CA VAL A 6 -2.40 -7.20 -0.31
C VAL A 6 -2.60 -5.79 0.23
N TYR A 7 -2.66 -4.80 -0.66
CA TYR A 7 -2.85 -3.40 -0.29
C TYR A 7 -4.20 -3.16 0.38
N GLU A 8 -5.26 -3.73 -0.19
CA GLU A 8 -6.61 -3.66 0.39
C GLU A 8 -6.61 -4.27 1.79
N ALA A 9 -6.08 -5.48 1.97
CA ALA A 9 -6.02 -6.13 3.28
C ALA A 9 -5.25 -5.30 4.33
N LEU A 10 -4.16 -4.64 3.94
CA LEU A 10 -3.38 -3.80 4.86
C LEU A 10 -4.10 -2.51 5.25
N THR A 11 -4.89 -1.94 4.34
CA THR A 11 -5.58 -0.66 4.54
C THR A 11 -7.02 -0.82 5.02
N ALA A 12 -7.60 -2.01 4.88
CA ALA A 12 -8.90 -2.36 5.39
C ALA A 12 -8.92 -2.40 6.93
N ALA A 13 -10.07 -2.04 7.48
CA ALA A 13 -10.33 -2.18 8.90
C ALA A 13 -10.90 -3.57 9.17
N ASP A 14 -10.06 -4.50 9.65
CA ASP A 14 -10.51 -5.83 10.09
C ASP A 14 -11.58 -5.77 11.19
N ARG A 15 -11.65 -4.64 11.93
CA ARG A 15 -12.55 -4.46 13.07
C ARG A 15 -13.24 -3.10 13.03
N PRO A 16 -14.51 -2.99 13.46
CA PRO A 16 -15.29 -1.75 13.36
C PRO A 16 -14.67 -0.54 14.06
N TYR A 17 -13.88 -0.80 15.10
CA TYR A 17 -13.30 0.20 16.00
C TYR A 17 -11.81 0.49 15.74
N LYS A 18 -11.20 -0.17 14.75
CA LYS A 18 -9.78 0.02 14.45
C LYS A 18 -9.61 0.26 12.96
N ASP A 19 -9.07 1.42 12.63
CA ASP A 19 -8.71 1.72 11.25
C ASP A 19 -7.60 0.78 10.77
N GLY A 20 -7.58 0.55 9.47
CA GLY A 20 -6.48 -0.17 8.83
C GLY A 20 -5.17 0.62 8.95
N LYS A 21 -4.11 0.11 8.32
CA LYS A 21 -2.83 0.82 8.30
C LYS A 21 -2.96 2.15 7.54
N LYS A 22 -2.12 3.11 7.93
CA LYS A 22 -1.84 4.28 7.11
C LYS A 22 -1.21 3.84 5.79
N ILE A 23 -1.42 4.60 4.72
CA ILE A 23 -0.94 4.21 3.40
C ILE A 23 0.59 4.16 3.35
N SER A 24 1.29 5.06 4.05
CA SER A 24 2.76 5.00 4.15
C SER A 24 3.26 3.70 4.77
N MET A 25 2.58 3.21 5.80
CA MET A 25 2.92 1.96 6.48
C MET A 25 2.58 0.75 5.61
N ALA A 26 1.43 0.75 4.94
CA ALA A 26 1.05 -0.32 4.01
C ALA A 26 2.08 -0.44 2.87
N MET A 27 2.46 0.67 2.25
CA MET A 27 3.45 0.69 1.17
C MET A 27 4.83 0.23 1.65
N ARG A 28 5.24 0.59 2.87
CA ARG A 28 6.49 0.10 3.46
C ARG A 28 6.48 -1.41 3.70
N ILE A 29 5.36 -1.96 4.20
CA ILE A 29 5.20 -3.41 4.36
C ILE A 29 5.26 -4.11 3.01
N MET A 30 4.59 -3.58 1.99
CA MET A 30 4.63 -4.13 0.64
C MET A 30 6.04 -4.07 0.03
N GLY A 31 6.83 -3.03 0.33
CA GLY A 31 8.24 -2.95 -0.04
C GLY A 31 9.06 -4.11 0.56
N PHE A 32 8.86 -4.43 1.84
CA PHE A 32 9.50 -5.62 2.43
C PHE A 32 9.00 -6.94 1.81
N MET A 33 7.71 -7.03 1.49
CA MET A 33 7.17 -8.22 0.81
C MET A 33 7.74 -8.40 -0.60
N ARG A 34 8.03 -7.30 -1.31
CA ARG A 34 8.77 -7.33 -2.57
C ARG A 34 10.18 -7.87 -2.35
N ASP A 35 10.90 -7.35 -1.36
CA ASP A 35 12.28 -7.76 -1.08
C ASP A 35 12.37 -9.25 -0.70
N ASP A 36 11.32 -9.78 -0.06
CA ASP A 36 11.15 -11.20 0.26
C ASP A 36 10.56 -12.04 -0.90
N TYR A 37 10.41 -11.49 -2.10
CA TYR A 37 9.85 -12.13 -3.29
C TYR A 37 8.39 -12.62 -3.15
N HIS A 38 7.63 -12.09 -2.19
CA HIS A 38 6.19 -12.34 -2.06
C HIS A 38 5.35 -11.47 -3.02
N ILE A 39 5.90 -10.34 -3.47
CA ILE A 39 5.31 -9.46 -4.49
C ILE A 39 6.32 -9.32 -5.61
N ASP A 40 5.84 -9.41 -6.85
CA ASP A 40 6.66 -9.17 -8.03
C ASP A 40 7.21 -7.72 -8.03
N PRO A 41 8.55 -7.53 -8.13
CA PRO A 41 9.18 -6.21 -8.11
C PRO A 41 8.69 -5.26 -9.20
N ASP A 42 8.49 -5.75 -10.42
CA ASP A 42 8.06 -4.93 -11.55
C ASP A 42 6.62 -4.43 -11.33
N LEU A 43 5.74 -5.30 -10.82
CA LEU A 43 4.38 -4.92 -10.46
C LEU A 43 4.34 -3.90 -9.31
N PHE A 44 5.19 -4.07 -8.30
CA PHE A 44 5.28 -3.11 -7.20
C PHE A 44 5.79 -1.75 -7.66
N GLU A 45 6.80 -1.74 -8.52
CA GLU A 45 7.35 -0.52 -9.10
C GLU A 45 6.30 0.23 -9.92
N ILE A 46 5.55 -0.45 -10.79
CA ILE A 46 4.44 0.15 -11.55
C ILE A 46 3.38 0.71 -10.59
N PHE A 47 3.02 -0.06 -9.56
CA PHE A 47 2.00 0.35 -8.58
C PHE A 47 2.38 1.63 -7.82
N VAL A 48 3.67 1.80 -7.51
CA VAL A 48 4.24 3.01 -6.88
C VAL A 48 4.29 4.17 -7.89
N LYS A 49 4.93 3.97 -9.05
CA LYS A 49 5.18 5.01 -10.05
C LYS A 49 3.91 5.61 -10.63
N GLU A 50 2.88 4.79 -10.85
CA GLU A 50 1.59 5.22 -11.39
C GLU A 50 0.64 5.78 -10.32
N ASP A 51 1.12 5.91 -9.07
CA ASP A 51 0.35 6.36 -7.90
C ASP A 51 -0.97 5.60 -7.70
N VAL A 52 -1.01 4.31 -8.08
CA VAL A 52 -2.22 3.48 -8.02
C VAL A 52 -2.72 3.37 -6.58
N TYR A 53 -1.80 3.17 -5.63
CA TYR A 53 -2.11 3.14 -4.19
C TYR A 53 -2.80 4.43 -3.70
N ARG A 54 -2.39 5.61 -4.21
CA ARG A 54 -3.01 6.90 -3.85
C ARG A 54 -4.38 7.05 -4.47
N LYS A 55 -4.54 6.68 -5.74
CA LYS A 55 -5.84 6.72 -6.43
C LYS A 55 -6.85 5.85 -5.70
N TYR A 56 -6.49 4.60 -5.41
CA TYR A 56 -7.31 3.70 -4.61
C TYR A 56 -7.63 4.27 -3.21
N ALA A 57 -6.61 4.81 -2.51
CA ALA A 57 -6.80 5.33 -1.17
C ALA A 57 -7.80 6.49 -1.11
N LYS A 58 -7.82 7.37 -2.11
CA LYS A 58 -8.77 8.49 -2.19
C LYS A 58 -10.23 8.02 -2.29
N GLU A 59 -10.47 6.86 -2.89
CA GLU A 59 -11.81 6.32 -3.14
C GLU A 59 -12.26 5.37 -2.02
N HIS A 60 -11.36 4.60 -1.42
CA HIS A 60 -11.70 3.47 -0.56
C HIS A 60 -11.12 3.51 0.86
N VAL A 61 -10.12 4.36 1.11
CA VAL A 61 -9.43 4.42 2.41
C VAL A 61 -9.88 5.67 3.17
N LYS A 62 -10.03 5.56 4.49
CA LYS A 62 -10.44 6.70 5.31
C LYS A 62 -9.41 7.80 5.27
N SER A 63 -9.86 9.06 5.25
CA SER A 63 -8.98 10.23 5.12
C SER A 63 -7.90 10.33 6.21
N ASN A 64 -8.14 9.78 7.41
CA ASN A 64 -7.18 9.75 8.50
C ASN A 64 -6.04 8.72 8.31
N GLN A 65 -6.19 7.77 7.38
CA GLN A 65 -5.17 6.81 6.98
C GLN A 65 -4.33 7.31 5.79
N ILE A 66 -4.78 8.35 5.08
CA ILE A 66 -4.08 8.92 3.93
C ILE A 66 -3.01 9.89 4.44
N ASP A 67 -1.76 9.44 4.43
CA ASP A 67 -0.58 10.21 4.81
C ASP A 67 0.46 10.25 3.69
N GLU A 68 1.54 10.99 3.92
CA GLU A 68 2.60 11.13 2.93
C GLU A 68 3.41 9.84 2.77
N VAL A 69 3.62 9.44 1.51
CA VAL A 69 4.44 8.29 1.15
C VAL A 69 5.68 8.80 0.42
N MET A 70 6.86 8.47 0.94
CA MET A 70 8.15 8.77 0.30
C MET A 70 8.44 7.71 -0.76
N GLN A 71 8.07 7.97 -2.02
CA GLN A 71 8.22 7.00 -3.11
C GLN A 71 9.68 6.63 -3.38
N ASP A 72 10.62 7.57 -3.27
CA ASP A 72 12.05 7.31 -3.48
C ASP A 72 12.62 6.30 -2.49
N ALA A 73 12.01 6.16 -1.31
CA ALA A 73 12.40 5.14 -0.34
C ALA A 73 11.82 3.75 -0.66
N LEU A 74 10.87 3.67 -1.59
CA LEU A 74 10.24 2.43 -2.06
C LEU A 74 10.85 1.94 -3.37
N LEU A 75 11.34 2.85 -4.20
CA LEU A 75 12.00 2.55 -5.47
C LEU A 75 13.51 2.50 -5.23
N GLY A 76 14.05 1.29 -5.10
CA GLY A 76 15.46 1.03 -4.80
C GLY A 76 16.05 0.04 -5.78
#